data_AF-A0A0C3K3J2-F1
#
_entry.id   AF-A0A0C3K3J2-F1
#
_cell.length_a   1.000
_cell.length_b   1.000
_cell.length_c   1.000
_cell.angle_alpha   90.00
_cell.angle_beta   90.00
_cell.angle_gamma   90.00
#
_symmetry.space_group_name_H-M   'P 1'
#
loop_
_entity.id
_entity.type
_entity.pdbx_description
1 polymer ?
#
loop_
_entity_poly.entity_id
_entity_poly.type
_entity_poly.pdbx_seq_one_letter_code
_entity_poly.pdbx_strand_id
1 'polypeptide(L)'
;MSVTFDNGTIAAFMGFCSPLYLQIGTSDKSYKPLTWDFTEVDNVWDADFDKIITAKATKSSEFLACKPLLSTASDPFTLYLQTGTDRPVGLCTETKLKISKNGLKLAGTK
;
A
#
# COMPACT_ATOMS: atom_id res chain seq x y z
N MET A 1 -9.65 7.18 11.27
CA MET A 1 -8.88 7.49 10.05
C MET A 1 -9.77 7.15 8.87
N SER A 2 -10.22 8.15 8.12
CA SER A 2 -10.88 7.92 6.83
C SER A 2 -9.80 7.82 5.75
N VAL A 3 -10.03 6.97 4.76
CA VAL A 3 -9.21 6.92 3.54
C VAL A 3 -10.10 7.26 2.36
N THR A 4 -9.65 8.19 1.53
CA THR A 4 -10.33 8.57 0.29
C THR A 4 -9.40 8.31 -0.89
N PHE A 5 -9.99 8.34 -2.08
CA PHE A 5 -9.23 8.41 -3.32
C PHE A 5 -9.83 9.50 -4.19
N ASP A 6 -8.98 10.25 -4.87
CA ASP A 6 -9.36 11.24 -5.88
C ASP A 6 -8.21 11.41 -6.87
N ASN A 7 -8.50 11.63 -8.15
CA ASN A 7 -7.51 11.87 -9.21
C ASN A 7 -6.30 10.88 -9.28
N GLY A 8 -6.50 9.63 -8.83
CA GLY A 8 -5.43 8.62 -8.76
C GLY A 8 -4.48 8.76 -7.57
N THR A 9 -4.88 9.54 -6.57
CA THR A 9 -4.24 9.68 -5.28
C THR A 9 -5.05 8.91 -4.23
N ILE A 10 -4.37 8.31 -3.23
CA ILE A 10 -5.02 7.69 -2.06
C ILE A 10 -4.59 8.47 -0.82
N ALA A 11 -5.53 9.08 -0.12
CA ALA A 11 -5.28 9.95 1.03
C ALA A 11 -5.86 9.36 2.32
N ALA A 12 -5.10 9.39 3.41
CA ALA A 12 -5.53 9.07 4.76
C ALA A 12 -5.60 10.34 5.62
N PHE A 13 -6.75 10.56 6.26
CA PHE A 13 -6.96 11.71 7.13
C PHE A 13 -6.79 11.30 8.59
N MET A 14 -5.74 11.84 9.22
CA MET A 14 -5.49 11.74 10.66
C MET A 14 -5.95 13.03 11.37
N GLY A 15 -7.26 13.31 11.37
CA GLY A 15 -7.81 14.52 11.97
C GLY A 15 -7.76 15.75 11.05
N PHE A 16 -7.69 16.95 11.62
CA PHE A 16 -8.04 18.22 10.93
C PHE A 16 -6.90 18.92 10.17
N CYS A 17 -5.64 18.49 10.23
CA CYS A 17 -4.55 19.40 9.85
C CYS A 17 -3.77 19.07 8.57
N SER A 18 -3.72 17.83 8.06
CA SER A 18 -3.18 17.52 6.71
C SER A 18 -3.45 16.05 6.32
N PRO A 19 -3.82 15.77 5.05
CA PRO A 19 -3.83 14.41 4.53
C PRO A 19 -2.41 13.84 4.44
N LEU A 20 -2.31 12.53 4.64
CA LEU A 20 -1.16 11.74 4.22
C LEU A 20 -1.53 10.97 2.96
N TYR A 21 -0.63 10.92 2.00
CA TYR A 21 -0.83 10.28 0.71
C TYR A 21 -0.02 9.00 0.61
N LEU A 22 -0.65 7.93 0.10
CA LEU A 22 0.03 6.66 -0.11
C LEU A 22 0.94 6.77 -1.33
N GLN A 23 2.23 6.59 -1.13
CA GLN A 23 3.26 6.71 -2.15
C GLN A 23 3.93 5.37 -2.45
N ILE A 24 4.45 5.23 -3.66
CA ILE A 24 5.30 4.11 -4.08
C ILE A 24 6.74 4.61 -4.08
N GLY A 25 7.56 4.12 -3.15
CA GLY A 25 8.97 4.44 -3.09
C GLY A 25 9.79 3.79 -4.20
N THR A 26 11.09 4.07 -4.21
CA THR A 26 12.05 3.46 -5.14
C THR A 26 12.72 2.24 -4.54
N SER A 27 13.19 1.34 -5.40
CA SER A 27 13.92 0.12 -5.06
C SER A 27 14.51 -0.47 -6.33
N ASP A 28 15.74 -0.96 -6.24
CA ASP A 28 16.42 -1.70 -7.32
C ASP A 28 15.98 -3.18 -7.38
N LYS A 29 15.21 -3.62 -6.38
CA LYS A 29 14.56 -4.94 -6.36
C LYS A 29 13.19 -4.85 -7.02
N SER A 30 12.65 -6.00 -7.38
CA SER A 30 11.31 -6.08 -7.96
C SER A 30 10.17 -5.86 -6.94
N TYR A 31 10.44 -5.30 -5.77
CA TYR A 31 9.43 -4.82 -4.82
C TYR A 31 9.71 -3.36 -4.44
N LYS A 32 8.67 -2.56 -4.27
CA LYS A 32 8.77 -1.12 -3.94
C LYS A 32 8.08 -0.83 -2.62
N PRO A 33 8.72 -0.13 -1.65
CA PRO A 33 8.09 0.16 -0.36
C PRO A 33 6.90 1.10 -0.55
N LEU A 34 5.83 0.86 0.22
CA LEU A 34 4.71 1.79 0.31
C LEU A 34 4.83 2.61 1.59
N THR A 35 4.75 3.94 1.45
CA THR A 35 4.87 4.88 2.56
C THR A 35 3.75 5.90 2.53
N TRP A 36 3.44 6.46 3.69
CA TRP A 36 2.52 7.59 3.82
C TRP A 36 3.36 8.86 3.93
N ASP A 37 3.15 9.81 3.02
CA ASP A 37 3.90 11.07 2.95
C ASP A 37 2.93 12.26 2.83
N PHE A 38 3.35 13.46 3.23
CA PHE A 38 2.54 14.68 3.07
C PHE A 38 2.52 15.21 1.63
N THR A 39 3.38 14.69 0.77
CA THR A 39 3.45 15.06 -0.65
C THR A 39 2.35 14.35 -1.44
N GLU A 40 1.45 15.13 -2.03
CA GLU A 40 0.49 14.62 -3.01
C GLU A 40 1.20 14.33 -4.33
N VAL A 41 0.99 13.12 -4.85
CA VAL A 41 1.44 12.75 -6.19
C VAL A 41 0.25 12.16 -6.92
N ASP A 42 -0.24 12.91 -7.89
CA ASP A 42 -1.38 12.52 -8.71
C ASP A 42 -1.06 11.33 -9.61
N ASN A 43 -2.10 10.63 -10.05
CA ASN A 43 -1.99 9.56 -11.04
C ASN A 43 -1.07 8.37 -10.66
N VAL A 44 -0.88 8.10 -9.37
CA VAL A 44 -0.12 6.95 -8.88
C VAL A 44 -0.97 5.67 -8.89
N TRP A 45 -2.23 5.79 -8.50
CA TRP A 45 -3.12 4.66 -8.24
C TRP A 45 -4.33 4.64 -9.19
N ASP A 46 -4.76 3.44 -9.52
CA ASP A 46 -6.11 3.14 -10.00
C ASP A 46 -6.84 2.46 -8.84
N ALA A 47 -7.81 3.15 -8.25
CA ALA A 47 -8.48 2.77 -7.03
C ALA A 47 -9.95 3.17 -7.06
N ASP A 48 -10.77 2.36 -6.41
CA ASP A 48 -12.19 2.61 -6.19
C ASP A 48 -12.59 1.94 -4.86
N PHE A 49 -13.73 2.32 -4.29
CA PHE A 49 -14.25 1.69 -3.08
C PHE A 49 -14.51 0.19 -3.33
N ASP A 50 -14.01 -0.63 -2.41
CA ASP A 50 -14.10 -2.09 -2.41
C ASP A 50 -13.52 -2.81 -3.65
N LYS A 51 -12.81 -2.10 -4.53
CA LYS A 51 -12.02 -2.69 -5.62
C LYS A 51 -10.56 -2.89 -5.23
N ILE A 52 -9.89 -3.80 -5.94
CA ILE A 52 -8.46 -4.01 -5.79
C ILE A 52 -7.71 -2.79 -6.33
N ILE A 53 -6.85 -2.21 -5.50
CA ILE A 53 -5.97 -1.10 -5.88
C ILE A 53 -4.90 -1.61 -6.86
N THR A 54 -4.64 -0.82 -7.90
CA THR A 54 -3.59 -1.09 -8.90
C THR A 54 -2.66 0.10 -9.01
N ALA A 55 -1.34 -0.14 -9.05
CA ALA A 55 -0.36 0.89 -9.33
C ALA A 55 -0.35 1.23 -10.83
N LYS A 56 -0.60 2.49 -11.20
CA LYS A 56 -0.77 2.90 -12.60
C LYS A 56 0.49 2.71 -13.44
N ALA A 57 1.67 2.99 -12.87
CA ALA A 57 2.95 2.95 -13.58
C ALA A 57 3.38 1.51 -13.96
N THR A 58 3.12 0.54 -13.09
CA THR A 58 3.55 -0.86 -13.29
C THR A 58 2.41 -1.78 -13.69
N LYS A 59 1.16 -1.31 -13.60
CA LYS A 59 -0.07 -2.11 -13.75
C LYS A 59 -0.16 -3.28 -12.76
N SER A 60 0.63 -3.26 -11.69
CA SER A 60 0.60 -4.30 -10.67
C SER A 60 -0.51 -4.04 -9.65
N SER A 61 -1.22 -5.11 -9.31
CA SER A 61 -2.15 -5.18 -8.17
C SER A 61 -1.67 -6.17 -7.12
N GLU A 62 -0.42 -6.63 -7.21
CA GLU A 62 0.18 -7.56 -6.26
C GLU A 62 0.94 -6.79 -5.18
N PHE A 63 0.70 -7.14 -3.92
CA PHE A 63 1.35 -6.52 -2.77
C PHE A 63 1.94 -7.56 -1.84
N LEU A 64 2.95 -7.16 -1.07
CA LEU A 64 3.49 -7.94 0.03
C LEU A 64 3.20 -7.23 1.34
N ALA A 65 2.65 -7.96 2.30
CA ALA A 65 2.63 -7.56 3.71
C ALA A 65 3.75 -8.30 4.42
N CYS A 66 4.77 -7.57 4.85
CA CYS A 66 5.99 -8.13 5.42
C CYS A 66 6.19 -7.71 6.87
N LYS A 67 6.75 -8.62 7.68
CA LYS A 67 7.28 -8.34 9.00
C LYS A 67 8.73 -8.83 9.13
N PRO A 68 9.53 -8.23 10.03
CA PRO A 68 10.84 -8.78 10.39
C PRO A 68 10.75 -10.23 10.88
N LEU A 69 11.81 -11.04 10.70
CA LEU A 69 11.80 -12.46 11.10
C LEU A 69 11.51 -12.69 12.60
N LEU A 70 11.89 -11.73 13.44
CA LEU A 70 11.70 -11.78 14.89
C LEU A 70 10.43 -11.03 15.34
N SER A 71 9.53 -10.72 14.41
CA SER A 71 8.30 -10.00 14.74
C SER A 71 7.31 -10.86 15.53
N THR A 72 6.58 -10.21 16.40
CA THR A 72 5.43 -10.73 17.12
C THR A 72 4.13 -10.53 16.32
N ALA A 73 3.06 -11.19 16.76
CA ALA A 73 1.76 -11.07 16.13
C ALA A 73 1.23 -9.62 16.12
N SER A 74 1.58 -8.80 17.12
CA SER A 74 1.16 -7.41 17.27
C SER A 74 1.94 -6.40 16.42
N ASP A 75 3.12 -6.77 15.89
CA ASP A 75 3.92 -5.81 15.12
C ASP A 75 3.19 -5.40 13.83
N PRO A 76 3.30 -4.14 13.40
CA PRO A 76 2.68 -3.69 12.17
C PRO A 76 3.37 -4.33 10.96
N PHE A 77 2.59 -4.59 9.91
CA PHE A 77 3.15 -4.98 8.62
C PHE A 77 3.72 -3.76 7.91
N THR A 78 4.85 -3.95 7.21
CA THR A 78 5.29 -3.04 6.17
C THR A 78 4.74 -3.52 4.83
N LEU A 79 4.15 -2.61 4.06
CA LEU A 79 3.58 -2.92 2.76
C LEU A 79 4.56 -2.61 1.63
N TYR A 80 4.57 -3.47 0.63
CA TYR A 80 5.34 -3.29 -0.59
C TYR A 80 4.47 -3.58 -1.81
N LEU A 81 4.66 -2.83 -2.89
CA LEU A 81 4.15 -3.17 -4.21
C LEU A 81 5.07 -4.21 -4.83
N GLN A 82 4.53 -5.37 -5.22
CA GLN A 82 5.27 -6.41 -5.91
C GLN A 82 5.24 -6.15 -7.42
N THR A 83 6.40 -6.16 -8.05
CA THR A 83 6.58 -5.91 -9.49
C THR A 83 7.36 -7.04 -10.19
N GLY A 84 7.74 -8.08 -9.45
CA GLY A 84 8.42 -9.28 -9.94
C GLY A 84 8.47 -10.36 -8.85
N THR A 85 9.61 -11.04 -8.69
CA THR A 85 9.76 -12.19 -7.79
C THR A 85 10.58 -11.94 -6.53
N ASP A 86 11.35 -10.85 -6.46
CA ASP A 86 12.12 -10.49 -5.27
C ASP A 86 11.19 -10.28 -4.06
N ARG A 87 11.69 -10.56 -2.86
CA ARG A 87 10.95 -10.35 -1.61
C ARG A 87 11.85 -9.72 -0.55
N PRO A 88 11.33 -8.83 0.31
CA PRO A 88 12.05 -8.35 1.48
C PRO A 88 12.47 -9.51 2.40
N VAL A 89 13.58 -9.32 3.12
CA VAL A 89 13.98 -10.25 4.18
C VAL A 89 12.95 -10.20 5.30
N GLY A 90 12.32 -11.32 5.61
CA GLY A 90 11.27 -11.36 6.62
C GLY A 90 10.20 -12.40 6.33
N LEU A 91 9.12 -12.33 7.11
CA LEU A 91 7.89 -13.07 6.88
C LEU A 91 6.98 -12.21 6.00
N CYS A 92 6.90 -12.55 4.72
CA CYS A 92 6.11 -11.83 3.74
C CYS A 92 4.99 -12.70 3.19
N THR A 93 3.78 -12.15 3.15
CA THR A 93 2.60 -12.78 2.53
C THR A 93 2.12 -11.95 1.36
N GLU A 94 1.80 -12.62 0.25
CA GLU A 94 1.16 -11.98 -0.89
C GLU A 94 -0.29 -11.62 -0.58
N THR A 95 -0.68 -10.41 -0.95
CA THR A 95 -2.00 -9.88 -0.64
C THR A 95 -2.46 -8.88 -1.70
N LYS A 96 -3.76 -8.59 -1.70
CA LYS A 96 -4.32 -7.45 -2.42
C LYS A 96 -4.64 -6.33 -1.45
N LEU A 97 -4.71 -5.11 -1.95
CA LEU A 97 -5.17 -3.96 -1.17
C LEU A 97 -6.50 -3.46 -1.74
N LYS A 98 -7.40 -3.04 -0.86
CA LYS A 98 -8.63 -2.33 -1.22
C LYS A 98 -8.90 -1.17 -0.29
N ILE A 99 -9.59 -0.15 -0.79
CA ILE A 99 -10.11 0.93 0.05
C ILE A 99 -11.50 0.52 0.52
N SER A 100 -11.75 0.60 1.82
CA SER A 100 -13.07 0.38 2.41
C SER A 100 -13.51 1.61 3.20
N LYS A 101 -14.79 1.64 3.60
CA LYS A 101 -15.32 2.69 4.49
C LYS A 101 -14.51 2.89 5.78
N ASN A 102 -13.77 1.88 6.21
CA ASN A 102 -12.96 1.92 7.45
C ASN A 102 -11.45 2.05 7.17
N GLY A 103 -11.06 2.42 5.94
CA GLY A 103 -9.66 2.61 5.56
C GLY A 103 -9.12 1.55 4.59
N LEU A 104 -7.80 1.55 4.41
CA LEU A 104 -7.07 0.60 3.58
C LEU A 104 -7.10 -0.80 4.23
N LYS A 105 -7.45 -1.82 3.45
CA LYS A 105 -7.55 -3.20 3.93
C LYS A 105 -6.79 -4.17 3.03
N LEU A 106 -6.24 -5.20 3.67
CA LEU A 106 -5.79 -6.40 2.98
C LEU A 106 -7.02 -7.15 2.44
N ALA A 107 -6.96 -7.57 1.18
CA ALA A 107 -8.02 -8.26 0.47
C ALA A 107 -7.51 -9.63 0.03
N GLY A 108 -7.73 -10.64 0.86
CA GLY A 108 -7.22 -11.99 0.64
C GLY A 108 -5.71 -12.07 0.82
N THR A 109 -5.28 -13.15 1.45
CA THR A 109 -3.89 -13.59 1.48
C THR A 109 -3.82 -14.88 0.68
N LYS A 110 -2.94 -14.94 -0.31
CA LYS A 110 -2.62 -16.21 -0.96
C LYS A 110 -1.61 -16.99 -0.14
#